data_AF-A0A9P3F3B7-F1
#
_entry.id   AF-A0A9P3F3B7-F1
#
_cell.length_a   1.000
_cell.length_b   1.000
_cell.length_c   1.000
_cell.angle_alpha   90.00
_cell.angle_beta   90.00
_cell.angle_gamma   90.00
#
_symmetry.space_group_name_H-M   'P 1'
#
loop_
_entity.id
_entity.type
_entity.pdbx_description
1 polymer ?
#
loop_
_entity_poly.entity_id
_entity_poly.type
_entity_poly.pdbx_seq_one_letter_code
_entity_poly.pdbx_strand_id
1 'polypeptide(L)'
;MYNDVRRRPPYYWSDITDAWRYRVVASTIRMYLVNMLPAIAYTLDMYRRTGEFYGINEALFSSAMAAMIFSVLGAQPLTIVGITGLISLFNYTIYDIVTIYEPAVYPNFMCWTAIWAAIFHWIVAVFKGVEELVTEFTTRGNTAGFMSTMVAILYFLTIYGLERLGSSTIWKPWFGGLLADYAYVIGTIFWVGFSHIPGNLKATHVSFVPITRAFYPTQPRGWLIHFWELDAKWVFAALPFGFLVMLLFYYDHNVSSLTAQARRFPLKKPARFHWDFFLLGCTTFLAGITGIPLPNGLVPQAPVHTDSLTIYKTSLRTISTSEGEGAEIRRPIVTATAVVEQRISHFLMGLLIIGTMTRPLLIVLHTMPAAVFAGVFFTVGWGSIESNGILQKLIFLARENRFIQRDEPLLTVRRRKVALYIACQVVGVAATVAISQTIAAIGFPILIIALIPFRVWVMPRSWMSWMI
;
A
#
# COMPACT_ATOMS: atom_id res chain seq x y z
N MET A 1 16.51 -3.10 -14.50
CA MET A 1 16.20 -1.81 -15.16
C MET A 1 16.16 -1.88 -16.69
N TYR A 2 17.28 -2.04 -17.41
CA TYR A 2 17.25 -2.08 -18.90
C TYR A 2 16.32 -3.19 -19.45
N ASN A 3 16.40 -4.40 -18.89
CA ASN A 3 15.51 -5.51 -19.25
C ASN A 3 14.03 -5.24 -18.88
N ASP A 4 13.76 -4.47 -17.82
CA ASP A 4 12.41 -4.13 -17.40
C ASP A 4 11.75 -3.16 -18.38
N VAL A 5 12.52 -2.15 -18.82
CA VAL A 5 12.10 -1.16 -19.82
C VAL A 5 11.98 -1.81 -21.19
N ARG A 6 12.97 -2.59 -21.64
CA ARG A 6 12.98 -3.22 -22.97
C ARG A 6 11.80 -4.19 -23.18
N ARG A 7 11.39 -4.91 -22.14
CA ARG A 7 10.31 -5.91 -22.23
C ARG A 7 8.90 -5.32 -22.07
N ARG A 8 8.72 -4.00 -21.83
CA ARG A 8 7.38 -3.38 -21.58
C ARG A 8 6.66 -2.87 -22.84
N PRO A 9 7.32 -2.21 -23.81
CA PRO A 9 6.65 -1.61 -24.97
C PRO A 9 5.66 -2.53 -25.71
N PRO A 10 5.90 -3.84 -25.88
CA PRO A 10 4.94 -4.72 -26.56
C PRO A 10 3.58 -4.84 -25.84
N TYR A 11 3.56 -4.68 -24.51
CA TYR A 11 2.35 -4.80 -23.70
C TYR A 11 1.64 -3.46 -23.47
N TYR A 12 2.26 -2.34 -23.83
CA TYR A 12 1.73 -1.00 -23.53
C TYR A 12 0.41 -0.74 -24.25
N TRP A 13 0.33 -1.08 -25.54
CA TRP A 13 -0.90 -0.95 -26.32
C TRP A 13 -1.98 -1.93 -25.86
N SER A 14 -1.58 -3.12 -25.42
CA SER A 14 -2.51 -4.10 -24.84
C SER A 14 -3.15 -3.57 -23.54
N ASP A 15 -2.39 -2.86 -22.69
CA ASP A 15 -2.91 -2.26 -21.45
C ASP A 15 -4.03 -1.24 -21.70
N ILE A 16 -4.02 -0.57 -22.87
CA ILE A 16 -5.02 0.42 -23.28
C ILE A 16 -6.26 -0.29 -23.84
N THR A 17 -6.08 -1.30 -24.68
CA THR A 17 -7.22 -2.06 -25.25
C THR A 17 -7.92 -2.91 -24.19
N ASP A 18 -7.18 -3.48 -23.24
CA ASP A 18 -7.74 -4.31 -22.15
C ASP A 18 -8.60 -3.49 -21.17
N ALA A 19 -8.44 -2.17 -21.16
CA ALA A 19 -9.15 -1.25 -20.27
C ALA A 19 -10.62 -1.01 -20.64
N TRP A 20 -11.06 -1.37 -21.85
CA TRP A 20 -12.45 -1.14 -22.31
C TRP A 20 -13.42 -2.20 -21.76
N ARG A 21 -13.53 -2.28 -20.43
CA ARG A 21 -14.45 -3.19 -19.73
C ARG A 21 -15.18 -2.42 -18.62
N TYR A 22 -16.47 -2.71 -18.41
CA TYR A 22 -17.30 -2.02 -17.40
C TYR A 22 -16.66 -1.99 -16.00
N ARG A 23 -15.94 -3.07 -15.65
CA ARG A 23 -15.26 -3.24 -14.36
C ARG A 23 -14.14 -2.22 -14.13
N VAL A 24 -13.53 -1.71 -15.20
CA VAL A 24 -12.48 -0.68 -15.13
C VAL A 24 -13.07 0.65 -14.68
N VAL A 25 -14.27 1.01 -15.13
CA VAL A 25 -14.97 2.22 -14.67
C VAL A 25 -15.31 2.11 -13.17
N ALA A 26 -15.90 0.97 -12.75
CA ALA A 26 -16.19 0.72 -11.34
C ALA A 26 -14.93 0.73 -10.46
N SER A 27 -13.87 0.07 -10.91
CA SER A 27 -12.56 0.06 -10.24
C SER A 27 -11.95 1.47 -10.17
N THR A 28 -12.09 2.30 -11.21
CA THR A 28 -11.59 3.69 -11.22
C THR A 28 -12.28 4.52 -10.15
N ILE A 29 -13.61 4.45 -10.06
CA ILE A 29 -14.39 5.20 -9.06
C ILE A 29 -14.05 4.71 -7.65
N ARG A 30 -13.98 3.39 -7.45
CA ARG A 30 -13.61 2.77 -6.18
C ARG A 30 -12.21 3.21 -5.74
N MET A 31 -11.21 3.10 -6.62
CA MET A 31 -9.83 3.46 -6.31
C MET A 31 -9.65 4.95 -6.07
N TYR A 32 -10.35 5.79 -6.82
CA TYR A 32 -10.38 7.24 -6.57
C TYR A 32 -10.81 7.56 -5.14
N LEU A 33 -11.88 6.94 -4.62
CA LEU A 33 -12.35 7.20 -3.25
C LEU A 33 -11.48 6.52 -2.19
N VAL A 34 -11.05 5.28 -2.45
CA VAL A 34 -10.16 4.52 -1.54
C VAL A 34 -8.79 5.17 -1.41
N ASN A 35 -8.30 5.88 -2.44
CA ASN A 35 -7.05 6.64 -2.38
C ASN A 35 -7.27 8.04 -1.78
N MET A 36 -8.26 8.79 -2.28
CA MET A 36 -8.50 10.18 -1.88
C MET A 36 -8.87 10.32 -0.40
N LEU A 37 -9.76 9.47 0.12
CA LEU A 37 -10.27 9.64 1.49
C LEU A 37 -9.16 9.45 2.55
N PRO A 38 -8.35 8.37 2.53
CA PRO A 38 -7.20 8.27 3.44
C PRO A 38 -6.16 9.35 3.20
N ALA A 39 -5.89 9.75 1.95
CA ALA A 39 -4.91 10.80 1.66
C ALA A 39 -5.29 12.14 2.31
N ILE A 40 -6.57 12.55 2.22
CA ILE A 40 -7.08 13.75 2.91
C ILE A 40 -7.00 13.57 4.42
N ALA A 41 -7.34 12.39 4.92
CA ALA A 41 -7.33 12.10 6.36
C ALA A 41 -5.91 12.21 6.96
N TYR A 42 -4.91 11.61 6.30
CA TYR A 42 -3.49 11.70 6.68
C TYR A 42 -2.95 13.12 6.56
N THR A 43 -3.44 13.89 5.57
CA THR A 43 -3.03 15.27 5.39
C THR A 43 -3.68 16.20 6.40
N LEU A 44 -4.91 15.94 6.85
CA LEU A 44 -5.55 16.74 7.89
C LEU A 44 -4.80 16.61 9.24
N ASP A 45 -4.31 15.41 9.56
CA ASP A 45 -3.44 15.19 10.72
C ASP A 45 -2.09 15.92 10.54
N MET A 46 -1.47 15.78 9.38
CA MET A 46 -0.21 16.46 9.04
C MET A 46 -0.36 17.99 9.06
N TYR A 47 -1.45 18.54 8.53
CA TYR A 47 -1.77 19.96 8.53
C TYR A 47 -1.76 20.54 9.95
N ARG A 48 -2.40 19.84 10.89
CA ARG A 48 -2.48 20.27 12.30
C ARG A 48 -1.13 20.18 13.02
N ARG A 49 -0.28 19.21 12.66
CA ARG A 49 1.01 18.99 13.31
C ARG A 49 2.18 19.73 12.68
N THR A 50 2.06 20.22 11.44
CA THR A 50 3.12 20.92 10.70
C THR A 50 2.90 22.42 10.58
N GLY A 51 2.11 23.01 11.50
CA GLY A 51 1.81 24.44 11.47
C GLY A 51 1.15 24.87 10.16
N GLU A 52 0.22 24.07 9.64
CA GLU A 52 -0.55 24.35 8.41
C GLU A 52 0.28 24.39 7.12
N PHE A 53 1.50 23.81 7.12
CA PHE A 53 2.38 23.81 5.95
C PHE A 53 1.86 22.94 4.80
N TYR A 54 1.34 21.74 5.12
CA TYR A 54 0.75 20.83 4.15
C TYR A 54 -0.77 20.82 4.27
N GLY A 55 -1.47 21.33 3.26
CA GLY A 55 -2.92 21.25 3.18
C GLY A 55 -3.40 20.31 2.09
N ILE A 56 -4.70 20.40 1.84
CA ILE A 56 -5.43 19.45 0.98
C ILE A 56 -4.99 19.59 -0.47
N ASN A 57 -4.69 20.80 -0.93
CA ASN A 57 -4.23 21.01 -2.29
C ASN A 57 -2.88 20.34 -2.54
N GLU A 58 -1.96 20.37 -1.58
CA GLU A 58 -0.68 19.67 -1.68
C GLU A 58 -0.88 18.15 -1.70
N ALA A 59 -1.84 17.63 -0.94
CA ALA A 59 -2.19 16.21 -0.92
C ALA A 59 -2.75 15.70 -2.25
N LEU A 60 -3.72 16.45 -2.79
CA LEU A 60 -4.36 16.16 -4.06
C LEU A 60 -3.33 16.26 -5.21
N PHE A 61 -2.49 17.30 -5.19
CA PHE A 61 -1.46 17.48 -6.20
C PHE A 61 -0.42 16.36 -6.17
N SER A 62 0.06 15.97 -4.97
CA SER A 62 1.00 14.84 -4.81
C SER A 62 0.40 13.52 -5.32
N SER A 63 -0.83 13.21 -4.91
CA SER A 63 -1.50 11.96 -5.29
C SER A 63 -1.81 11.92 -6.79
N ALA A 64 -2.23 13.04 -7.39
CA ALA A 64 -2.45 13.16 -8.83
C ALA A 64 -1.16 13.02 -9.64
N MET A 65 -0.11 13.73 -9.24
CA MET A 65 1.20 13.68 -9.90
C MET A 65 1.76 12.26 -9.89
N ALA A 66 1.75 11.60 -8.72
CA ALA A 66 2.21 10.23 -8.60
C ALA A 66 1.39 9.27 -9.45
N ALA A 67 0.05 9.37 -9.43
CA ALA A 67 -0.83 8.51 -10.20
C ALA A 67 -0.60 8.64 -11.72
N MET A 68 -0.43 9.86 -12.22
CA MET A 68 -0.16 10.10 -13.64
C MET A 68 1.23 9.59 -14.05
N ILE A 69 2.26 9.90 -13.28
CA ILE A 69 3.64 9.48 -13.61
C ILE A 69 3.76 7.96 -13.58
N PHE A 70 3.22 7.28 -12.56
CA PHE A 70 3.25 5.82 -12.45
C PHE A 70 2.34 5.12 -13.46
N SER A 71 1.20 5.70 -13.85
CA SER A 71 0.34 5.11 -14.88
C SER A 71 0.98 5.16 -16.28
N VAL A 72 1.68 6.25 -16.61
CA VAL A 72 2.34 6.42 -17.92
C VAL A 72 3.68 5.70 -17.97
N LEU A 73 4.54 5.91 -16.97
CA LEU A 73 5.94 5.45 -17.01
C LEU A 73 6.19 4.19 -16.19
N GLY A 74 5.30 3.77 -15.30
CA GLY A 74 5.51 2.60 -14.44
C GLY A 74 5.57 1.29 -15.24
N ALA A 75 6.46 0.40 -14.87
CA ALA A 75 6.55 -0.97 -15.36
C ALA A 75 5.43 -1.85 -14.78
N GLN A 76 4.95 -1.59 -13.56
CA GLN A 76 3.76 -2.21 -12.97
C GLN A 76 2.62 -1.19 -12.69
N PRO A 77 1.61 -1.10 -13.56
CA PRO A 77 0.54 -0.11 -13.41
C PRO A 77 -0.54 -0.48 -12.37
N LEU A 78 -0.47 -1.67 -11.78
CA LEU A 78 -1.39 -2.12 -10.73
C LEU A 78 -1.01 -1.57 -9.35
N THR A 79 0.24 -1.16 -9.14
CA THR A 79 0.69 -0.60 -7.87
C THR A 79 0.20 0.84 -7.75
N ILE A 80 -0.56 1.13 -6.69
CA ILE A 80 -1.06 2.47 -6.40
C ILE A 80 -0.07 3.18 -5.49
N VAL A 81 0.23 4.42 -5.83
CA VAL A 81 1.11 5.31 -5.07
C VAL A 81 0.28 6.48 -4.53
N GLY A 82 0.56 6.92 -3.30
CA GLY A 82 -0.14 8.06 -2.67
C GLY A 82 0.43 8.36 -1.29
N ILE A 83 -0.32 9.10 -0.47
CA ILE A 83 0.14 9.56 0.85
C ILE A 83 -0.21 8.53 1.92
N THR A 84 0.73 8.25 2.82
CA THR A 84 0.55 7.32 3.94
C THR A 84 0.80 7.98 5.28
N GLY A 85 0.23 7.40 6.34
CA GLY A 85 0.43 7.89 7.71
C GLY A 85 1.87 7.79 8.19
N LEU A 86 2.66 6.83 7.68
CA LEU A 86 4.09 6.74 7.98
C LEU A 86 4.86 7.94 7.45
N ILE A 87 4.44 8.48 6.30
CA ILE A 87 5.02 9.71 5.76
C ILE A 87 4.52 10.93 6.53
N SER A 88 3.25 10.98 6.94
CA SER A 88 2.79 12.04 7.85
C SER A 88 3.61 12.05 9.14
N LEU A 89 3.83 10.88 9.76
CA LEU A 89 4.69 10.71 10.94
C LEU A 89 6.09 11.24 10.72
N PHE A 90 6.70 10.91 9.59
CA PHE A 90 8.04 11.39 9.24
C PHE A 90 8.08 12.91 9.09
N ASN A 91 7.10 13.51 8.39
CA ASN A 91 7.02 14.95 8.16
C ASN A 91 6.85 15.74 9.46
N TYR A 92 5.90 15.37 10.33
CA TYR A 92 5.73 16.11 11.58
C TYR A 92 6.85 15.83 12.58
N THR A 93 7.48 14.65 12.57
CA THR A 93 8.67 14.40 13.41
C THR A 93 9.84 15.29 12.95
N ILE A 94 10.03 15.46 11.64
CA ILE A 94 11.01 16.43 11.11
C ILE A 94 10.63 17.84 11.50
N TYR A 95 9.36 18.22 11.39
CA TYR A 95 8.88 19.52 11.80
C TYR A 95 9.20 19.81 13.27
N ASP A 96 8.88 18.88 14.17
CA ASP A 96 9.18 18.99 15.59
C ASP A 96 10.69 19.10 15.85
N ILE A 97 11.54 18.37 15.11
CA ILE A 97 13.00 18.46 15.23
C ILE A 97 13.52 19.80 14.71
N VAL A 98 13.09 20.24 13.53
CA VAL A 98 13.60 21.44 12.86
C VAL A 98 13.14 22.70 13.59
N THR A 99 11.92 22.73 14.11
CA THR A 99 11.38 23.87 14.87
C THR A 99 12.10 24.12 16.20
N ILE A 100 12.74 23.10 16.80
CA ILE A 100 13.63 23.28 17.97
C ILE A 100 14.83 24.17 17.62
N TYR A 101 15.30 24.13 16.37
CA TYR A 101 16.46 24.90 15.92
C TYR A 101 16.05 26.17 15.18
N GLU A 102 15.38 26.02 14.04
CA GLU A 102 14.99 27.13 13.17
C GLU A 102 13.73 26.80 12.34
N PRO A 103 12.55 27.31 12.73
CA PRO A 103 11.29 27.01 12.04
C PRO A 103 11.26 27.39 10.55
N ALA A 104 11.95 28.47 10.18
CA ALA A 104 11.97 28.99 8.81
C ALA A 104 12.68 28.06 7.82
N VAL A 105 13.56 27.19 8.31
CA VAL A 105 14.36 26.27 7.49
C VAL A 105 13.57 25.03 7.06
N TYR A 106 12.45 24.72 7.73
CA TYR A 106 11.68 23.50 7.50
C TYR A 106 11.33 23.21 6.02
N PRO A 107 10.83 24.15 5.21
CA PRO A 107 10.51 23.89 3.80
C PRO A 107 11.74 23.51 2.97
N ASN A 108 12.85 24.21 3.19
CA ASN A 108 14.11 23.97 2.49
C ASN A 108 14.76 22.65 2.95
N PHE A 109 14.69 22.36 4.26
CA PHE A 109 15.17 21.11 4.85
C PHE A 109 14.42 19.89 4.32
N MET A 110 13.09 20.00 4.19
CA MET A 110 12.26 18.97 3.59
C MET A 110 12.58 18.74 2.11
N CYS A 111 12.85 19.82 1.35
CA CYS A 111 13.28 19.72 -0.03
C CYS A 111 14.61 18.94 -0.16
N TRP A 112 15.62 19.29 0.64
CA TRP A 112 16.90 18.57 0.64
C TRP A 112 16.78 17.13 1.13
N THR A 113 15.93 16.87 2.12
CA THR A 113 15.61 15.50 2.58
C THR A 113 15.08 14.65 1.42
N ALA A 114 14.17 15.21 0.61
CA ALA A 114 13.62 14.53 -0.56
C ALA A 114 14.64 14.37 -1.71
N ILE A 115 15.52 15.34 -1.92
CA ILE A 115 16.62 15.26 -2.90
C ILE A 115 17.59 14.14 -2.51
N TRP A 116 18.03 14.09 -1.25
CA TRP A 116 18.89 13.02 -0.74
C TRP A 116 18.20 11.66 -0.85
N ALA A 117 16.91 11.57 -0.49
CA ALA A 117 16.14 10.36 -0.67
C ALA A 117 16.17 9.91 -2.14
N ALA A 118 15.85 10.78 -3.10
CA ALA A 118 15.87 10.46 -4.52
C ALA A 118 17.24 9.96 -5.02
N ILE A 119 18.33 10.62 -4.60
CA ILE A 119 19.70 10.20 -4.89
C ILE A 119 19.94 8.77 -4.38
N PHE A 120 19.58 8.49 -3.12
CA PHE A 120 19.72 7.15 -2.55
C PHE A 120 18.87 6.10 -3.29
N HIS A 121 17.65 6.45 -3.72
CA HIS A 121 16.80 5.55 -4.53
C HIS A 121 17.49 5.15 -5.84
N TRP A 122 18.06 6.13 -6.54
CA TRP A 122 18.77 5.88 -7.79
C TRP A 122 20.03 5.04 -7.58
N ILE A 123 20.80 5.32 -6.52
CA ILE A 123 21.97 4.54 -6.13
C ILE A 123 21.58 3.07 -5.89
N VAL A 124 20.57 2.81 -5.06
CA VAL A 124 20.09 1.45 -4.77
C VAL A 124 19.56 0.75 -6.03
N ALA A 125 18.83 1.47 -6.89
CA ALA A 125 18.33 0.93 -8.14
C ALA A 125 19.45 0.48 -9.09
N VAL A 126 20.56 1.24 -9.14
CA VAL A 126 21.74 0.91 -9.93
C VAL A 126 22.50 -0.27 -9.33
N PHE A 127 22.81 -0.26 -8.03
CA PHE A 127 23.54 -1.35 -7.36
C PHE A 127 22.82 -2.70 -7.46
N LYS A 128 21.50 -2.74 -7.25
CA LYS A 128 20.71 -3.96 -7.45
C LYS A 128 20.71 -4.44 -8.90
N GLY A 129 20.73 -3.51 -9.85
CA GLY A 129 20.88 -3.84 -11.27
C GLY A 129 22.21 -4.54 -11.58
N VAL A 130 23.28 -4.16 -10.88
CA VAL A 130 24.61 -4.77 -11.03
C VAL A 130 24.71 -6.12 -10.32
N GLU A 131 24.11 -6.28 -9.13
CA GLU A 131 24.08 -7.55 -8.40
C GLU A 131 23.35 -8.67 -9.17
N GLU A 132 22.23 -8.35 -9.82
CA GLU A 132 21.49 -9.29 -10.68
C GLU A 132 22.32 -9.73 -11.89
N LEU A 133 23.08 -8.80 -12.49
CA LEU A 133 23.99 -9.09 -13.60
C LEU A 133 25.16 -9.97 -13.13
N VAL A 134 25.76 -9.68 -11.98
CA VAL A 134 26.86 -10.50 -11.41
C VAL A 134 26.37 -11.91 -11.10
N THR A 135 25.15 -12.06 -10.59
CA THR A 135 24.52 -13.37 -10.31
C THR A 135 24.37 -14.21 -11.58
N GLU A 136 24.08 -13.58 -12.73
CA GLU A 136 24.01 -14.20 -14.06
C GLU A 136 25.41 -14.55 -14.64
N PHE A 137 26.47 -13.85 -14.21
CA PHE A 137 27.85 -14.15 -14.62
C PHE A 137 28.54 -15.20 -13.74
N THR A 138 28.24 -15.27 -12.43
CA THR A 138 28.76 -16.33 -11.54
C THR A 138 28.10 -17.70 -11.74
N THR A 139 26.99 -17.76 -12.48
CA THR A 139 26.23 -18.99 -12.78
C THR A 139 26.77 -19.77 -13.99
N ARG A 140 28.06 -19.63 -14.36
CA ARG A 140 28.75 -20.57 -15.28
C ARG A 140 29.33 -21.78 -14.55
N GLY A 141 28.55 -22.36 -13.64
CA GLY A 141 28.78 -23.66 -13.04
C GLY A 141 27.53 -24.54 -13.13
N ASN A 142 27.57 -25.57 -13.99
CA ASN A 142 26.39 -26.30 -14.50
C ASN A 142 25.55 -27.05 -13.46
N THR A 143 26.05 -27.37 -12.26
CA THR A 143 25.37 -28.27 -11.31
C THR A 143 24.42 -27.59 -10.33
N ALA A 144 24.62 -26.32 -10.00
CA ALA A 144 23.75 -25.57 -9.09
C ALA A 144 22.45 -25.08 -9.76
N GLY A 145 22.48 -24.81 -11.07
CA GLY A 145 21.30 -24.41 -11.86
C GLY A 145 20.24 -25.52 -12.03
N PHE A 146 20.66 -26.79 -12.02
CA PHE A 146 19.70 -27.92 -12.02
C PHE A 146 18.96 -28.04 -10.68
N MET A 147 19.60 -27.70 -9.56
CA MET A 147 18.98 -27.80 -8.23
C MET A 147 17.95 -26.69 -7.97
N SER A 148 18.21 -25.45 -8.43
CA SER A 148 17.25 -24.33 -8.33
C SER A 148 16.04 -24.50 -9.26
N THR A 149 16.25 -25.03 -10.47
CA THR A 149 15.19 -25.36 -11.43
C THR A 149 14.32 -26.51 -10.93
N MET A 150 14.93 -27.50 -10.26
CA MET A 150 14.21 -28.61 -9.64
C MET A 150 13.37 -28.18 -8.42
N VAL A 151 13.87 -27.25 -7.58
CA VAL A 151 13.08 -26.67 -6.47
C VAL A 151 11.93 -25.80 -6.98
N ALA A 152 12.09 -25.06 -8.08
CA ALA A 152 11.02 -24.29 -8.71
C ALA A 152 9.89 -25.16 -9.29
N ILE A 153 10.24 -26.32 -9.87
CA ILE A 153 9.29 -27.30 -10.43
C ILE A 153 8.58 -28.10 -9.32
N LEU A 154 9.27 -28.44 -8.22
CA LEU A 154 8.68 -29.13 -7.06
C LEU A 154 7.78 -28.20 -6.22
N TYR A 155 8.10 -26.91 -6.13
CA TYR A 155 7.24 -25.90 -5.50
C TYR A 155 5.93 -25.67 -6.29
N PHE A 156 6.02 -25.67 -7.63
CA PHE A 156 4.86 -25.58 -8.53
C PHE A 156 3.86 -26.75 -8.34
N LEU A 157 4.36 -27.98 -8.15
CA LEU A 157 3.53 -29.17 -7.89
C LEU A 157 2.95 -29.23 -6.46
N THR A 158 3.53 -28.51 -5.50
CA THR A 158 3.06 -28.48 -4.09
C THR A 158 1.92 -27.48 -3.88
N ILE A 159 1.94 -26.35 -4.60
CA ILE A 159 0.85 -25.36 -4.63
C ILE A 159 -0.41 -25.93 -5.30
N TYR A 160 -0.24 -26.83 -6.27
CA TYR A 160 -1.30 -27.58 -6.97
C TYR A 160 -2.13 -28.48 -6.03
N GLY A 161 -1.63 -28.85 -4.84
CA GLY A 161 -2.37 -29.63 -3.84
C GLY A 161 -3.16 -28.81 -2.82
N LEU A 162 -2.78 -27.55 -2.61
CA LEU A 162 -3.35 -26.66 -1.58
C LEU A 162 -4.47 -25.74 -2.14
N GLU A 163 -4.89 -25.98 -3.38
CA GLU A 163 -6.15 -25.47 -3.98
C GLU A 163 -7.41 -26.13 -3.40
N ARG A 164 -7.29 -26.88 -2.30
CA ARG A 164 -8.43 -27.28 -1.49
C ARG A 164 -8.44 -26.43 -0.22
N LEU A 165 -9.55 -25.73 -0.03
CA LEU A 165 -10.08 -25.11 1.21
C LEU A 165 -9.97 -23.58 1.24
N GLY A 166 -11.02 -22.96 0.72
CA GLY A 166 -11.31 -21.54 0.94
C GLY A 166 -12.82 -21.34 0.88
N SER A 167 -13.54 -21.81 1.91
CA SER A 167 -14.97 -21.61 2.05
C SER A 167 -15.30 -20.82 3.31
N SER A 168 -15.95 -19.66 3.14
CA SER A 168 -17.26 -19.41 3.74
C SER A 168 -17.96 -18.26 3.01
N THR A 169 -19.28 -18.40 2.84
CA THR A 169 -20.12 -17.69 1.89
C THR A 169 -21.37 -17.22 2.61
N ILE A 170 -21.66 -15.92 2.61
CA ILE A 170 -23.01 -15.41 2.94
C ILE A 170 -23.28 -14.25 1.96
N TRP A 171 -24.35 -14.37 1.15
CA TRP A 171 -24.92 -13.43 0.15
C TRP A 171 -24.71 -13.71 -1.36
N LYS A 172 -25.72 -13.30 -2.16
CA LYS A 172 -25.80 -13.47 -3.63
C LYS A 172 -24.67 -12.69 -4.35
N PRO A 173 -23.84 -13.32 -5.22
CA PRO A 173 -22.59 -12.73 -5.74
C PRO A 173 -22.69 -11.41 -6.51
N TRP A 174 -23.78 -11.20 -7.26
CA TRP A 174 -23.93 -9.98 -8.07
C TRP A 174 -24.33 -8.75 -7.25
N PHE A 175 -25.11 -8.93 -6.17
CA PHE A 175 -25.53 -7.83 -5.29
C PHE A 175 -24.49 -7.53 -4.19
N GLY A 176 -23.82 -8.57 -3.66
CA GLY A 176 -22.76 -8.42 -2.67
C GLY A 176 -21.47 -7.80 -3.24
N GLY A 177 -21.10 -8.12 -4.48
CA GLY A 177 -19.96 -7.49 -5.16
C GLY A 177 -20.21 -5.99 -5.39
N LEU A 178 -21.40 -5.61 -5.85
CA LEU A 178 -21.77 -4.22 -6.07
C LEU A 178 -21.76 -3.42 -4.75
N LEU A 179 -22.35 -3.95 -3.67
CA LEU A 179 -22.36 -3.26 -2.38
C LEU A 179 -20.96 -3.11 -1.76
N ALA A 180 -20.10 -4.13 -1.87
CA ALA A 180 -18.72 -4.08 -1.39
C ALA A 180 -17.85 -3.12 -2.22
N ASP A 181 -18.04 -3.10 -3.54
CA ASP A 181 -17.32 -2.21 -4.46
C ASP A 181 -17.69 -0.75 -4.24
N TYR A 182 -18.94 -0.47 -3.84
CA TYR A 182 -19.44 0.89 -3.59
C TYR A 182 -19.59 1.25 -2.10
N ALA A 183 -19.12 0.42 -1.16
CA ALA A 183 -19.29 0.64 0.28
C ALA A 183 -18.74 2.00 0.75
N TYR A 184 -17.53 2.36 0.30
CA TYR A 184 -16.94 3.67 0.59
C TYR A 184 -17.76 4.83 -0.01
N VAL A 185 -18.37 4.63 -1.18
CA VAL A 185 -19.15 5.66 -1.88
C VAL A 185 -20.47 5.90 -1.17
N ILE A 186 -21.22 4.81 -0.95
CA ILE A 186 -22.54 4.83 -0.32
C ILE A 186 -22.40 5.34 1.13
N GLY A 187 -21.41 4.84 1.86
CA GLY A 187 -21.12 5.29 3.22
C GLY A 187 -20.78 6.78 3.27
N THR A 188 -19.91 7.25 2.38
CA THR A 188 -19.54 8.68 2.34
C THR A 188 -20.74 9.56 1.99
N ILE A 189 -21.51 9.24 0.95
CA ILE A 189 -22.69 10.02 0.55
C ILE A 189 -23.75 10.03 1.66
N PHE A 190 -24.01 8.87 2.28
CA PHE A 190 -24.99 8.76 3.36
C PHE A 190 -24.60 9.62 4.57
N TRP A 191 -23.36 9.51 5.06
CA TRP A 191 -22.92 10.23 6.26
C TRP A 191 -22.71 11.73 6.02
N VAL A 192 -22.28 12.12 4.82
CA VAL A 192 -22.25 13.54 4.41
C VAL A 192 -23.68 14.08 4.27
N GLY A 193 -24.63 13.32 3.70
CA GLY A 193 -26.03 13.73 3.64
C GLY A 193 -26.65 13.88 5.03
N PHE A 194 -26.37 12.93 5.93
CA PHE A 194 -26.84 12.94 7.31
C PHE A 194 -26.37 14.17 8.09
N SER A 195 -25.13 14.62 7.89
CA SER A 195 -24.60 15.82 8.57
C SER A 195 -25.25 17.13 8.13
N HIS A 196 -26.00 17.14 7.02
CA HIS A 196 -26.72 18.31 6.52
C HIS A 196 -28.21 18.31 6.90
N ILE A 197 -28.71 17.29 7.60
CA ILE A 197 -30.10 17.23 8.02
C ILE A 197 -30.40 18.41 8.98
N PRO A 198 -31.35 19.30 8.65
CA PRO A 198 -31.67 20.45 9.47
C PRO A 198 -32.28 20.03 10.82
N GLY A 199 -31.86 20.70 11.90
CA GLY A 199 -32.32 20.41 13.27
C GLY A 199 -31.19 20.55 14.29
N ASN A 200 -31.30 19.83 15.42
CA ASN A 200 -30.32 19.83 16.52
C ASN A 200 -28.90 19.47 16.08
N LEU A 201 -28.74 18.73 14.97
CA LEU A 201 -27.41 18.41 14.42
C LEU A 201 -26.67 19.64 13.88
N LYS A 202 -27.34 20.59 13.22
CA LYS A 202 -26.66 21.79 12.69
C LYS A 202 -26.16 22.72 13.82
N ALA A 203 -26.78 22.63 14.99
CA ALA A 203 -26.37 23.36 16.18
C ALA A 203 -25.08 22.82 16.84
N THR A 204 -24.57 21.65 16.41
CA THR A 204 -23.41 20.99 17.05
C THR A 204 -22.03 21.45 16.55
N HIS A 205 -21.92 22.52 15.74
CA HIS A 205 -20.65 23.10 15.27
C HIS A 205 -19.63 22.06 14.75
N VAL A 206 -20.11 21.07 13.98
CA VAL A 206 -19.25 20.04 13.39
C VAL A 206 -18.20 20.69 12.48
N SER A 207 -16.92 20.31 12.66
CA SER A 207 -15.83 20.83 11.82
C SER A 207 -15.86 20.20 10.43
N PHE A 208 -15.80 21.05 9.41
CA PHE A 208 -15.73 20.67 8.01
C PHE A 208 -14.29 20.75 7.47
N VAL A 209 -14.07 20.13 6.33
CA VAL A 209 -12.76 20.07 5.69
C VAL A 209 -12.31 21.47 5.23
N PRO A 210 -11.15 22.00 5.66
CA PRO A 210 -10.72 23.34 5.26
C PRO A 210 -10.34 23.37 3.77
N ILE A 211 -10.86 24.32 3.01
CA ILE A 211 -10.53 24.50 1.58
C ILE A 211 -9.77 25.80 1.35
N THR A 212 -8.90 25.79 0.34
CA THR A 212 -8.10 26.95 -0.08
C THR A 212 -8.41 27.32 -1.53
N ARG A 213 -7.69 28.29 -2.11
CA ARG A 213 -7.88 28.68 -3.51
C ARG A 213 -7.47 27.54 -4.44
N ALA A 214 -8.30 27.26 -5.45
CA ALA A 214 -8.02 26.23 -6.46
C ALA A 214 -6.62 26.37 -7.09
N PHE A 215 -5.85 25.28 -7.07
CA PHE A 215 -4.49 25.17 -7.62
C PHE A 215 -3.40 26.03 -6.96
N TYR A 216 -3.67 26.62 -5.79
CA TYR A 216 -2.66 27.34 -5.00
C TYR A 216 -2.23 26.53 -3.77
N PRO A 217 -0.98 26.69 -3.32
CA PRO A 217 -0.57 26.17 -2.03
C PRO A 217 -1.41 26.77 -0.88
N THR A 218 -1.40 26.07 0.24
CA THR A 218 -2.18 26.41 1.43
C THR A 218 -1.64 27.66 2.13
N GLN A 219 -0.32 27.82 2.15
CA GLN A 219 0.34 29.07 2.51
C GLN A 219 0.56 29.96 1.28
N PRO A 220 0.70 31.29 1.43
CA PRO A 220 0.92 32.22 0.32
C PRO A 220 2.35 32.12 -0.24
N ARG A 221 2.69 30.96 -0.81
CA ARG A 221 3.99 30.65 -1.42
C ARG A 221 3.82 30.15 -2.87
N GLY A 222 4.91 30.20 -3.63
CA GLY A 222 5.01 29.49 -4.90
C GLY A 222 5.09 27.98 -4.71
N TRP A 223 4.77 27.21 -5.75
CA TRP A 223 4.96 25.76 -5.75
C TRP A 223 6.46 25.40 -5.65
N LEU A 224 7.33 26.13 -6.34
CA LEU A 224 8.77 25.90 -6.27
C LEU A 224 9.35 26.41 -4.94
N ILE A 225 10.01 25.53 -4.18
CA ILE A 225 10.77 25.92 -2.99
C ILE A 225 12.16 26.39 -3.44
N HIS A 226 12.60 27.55 -2.95
CA HIS A 226 13.94 28.11 -3.19
C HIS A 226 15.02 27.38 -2.37
N PHE A 227 15.21 26.09 -2.67
CA PHE A 227 16.08 25.19 -1.89
C PHE A 227 17.57 25.53 -1.97
N TRP A 228 18.00 26.30 -2.97
CA TRP A 228 19.39 26.71 -3.19
C TRP A 228 19.88 27.83 -2.26
N GLU A 229 18.97 28.47 -1.50
CA GLU A 229 19.30 29.55 -0.57
C GLU A 229 19.66 29.03 0.84
N LEU A 230 19.66 27.70 1.03
CA LEU A 230 19.90 27.07 2.33
C LEU A 230 21.39 26.91 2.62
N ASP A 231 21.80 27.24 3.85
CA ASP A 231 23.16 26.98 4.33
C ASP A 231 23.56 25.50 4.18
N ALA A 232 24.79 25.27 3.72
CA ALA A 232 25.32 23.92 3.49
C ALA A 232 25.24 23.01 4.72
N LYS A 233 25.27 23.57 5.94
CA LYS A 233 25.11 22.83 7.19
C LYS A 233 23.79 22.07 7.25
N TRP A 234 22.69 22.72 6.85
CA TRP A 234 21.35 22.11 6.84
C TRP A 234 21.18 21.13 5.67
N VAL A 235 21.88 21.35 4.55
CA VAL A 235 21.92 20.42 3.43
C VAL A 235 22.51 19.07 3.85
N PHE A 236 23.64 19.06 4.55
CA PHE A 236 24.24 17.81 5.06
C PHE A 236 23.45 17.22 6.23
N ALA A 237 22.83 18.05 7.07
CA ALA A 237 21.97 17.58 8.15
C ALA A 237 20.72 16.82 7.65
N ALA A 238 20.24 17.12 6.44
CA ALA A 238 19.10 16.42 5.82
C ALA A 238 19.46 15.03 5.25
N LEU A 239 20.74 14.68 5.13
CA LEU A 239 21.18 13.44 4.49
C LEU A 239 20.71 12.17 5.25
N PRO A 240 20.87 12.04 6.58
CA PRO A 240 20.36 10.87 7.32
C PRO A 240 18.85 10.72 7.20
N PHE A 241 18.12 11.84 7.16
CA PHE A 241 16.67 11.85 6.98
C PHE A 241 16.30 11.32 5.59
N GLY A 242 17.00 11.77 4.54
CA GLY A 242 16.80 11.26 3.19
C GLY A 242 17.09 9.77 3.06
N PHE A 243 18.12 9.27 3.74
CA PHE A 243 18.42 7.84 3.80
C PHE A 243 17.29 7.03 4.47
N LEU A 244 16.76 7.53 5.59
CA LEU A 244 15.64 6.90 6.31
C LEU A 244 14.35 6.89 5.45
N VAL A 245 14.05 7.97 4.73
CA VAL A 245 12.94 8.02 3.76
C VAL A 245 13.14 6.98 2.66
N MET A 246 14.35 6.89 2.10
CA MET A 246 14.65 5.87 1.09
C MET A 246 14.45 4.46 1.61
N LEU A 247 14.91 4.17 2.83
CA LEU A 247 14.76 2.86 3.44
C LEU A 247 13.28 2.50 3.67
N LEU A 248 12.47 3.46 4.11
CA LEU A 248 11.02 3.32 4.24
C LEU A 248 10.37 3.04 2.88
N PHE A 249 10.68 3.84 1.86
CA PHE A 249 10.10 3.72 0.52
C PHE A 249 10.49 2.43 -0.16
N TYR A 250 11.72 1.97 0.06
CA TYR A 250 12.18 0.68 -0.38
C TYR A 250 11.34 -0.45 0.23
N TYR A 251 11.05 -0.40 1.54
CA TYR A 251 10.20 -1.39 2.19
C TYR A 251 8.77 -1.33 1.65
N ASP A 252 8.13 -0.17 1.67
CA ASP A 252 6.71 -0.01 1.29
C ASP A 252 6.46 -0.36 -0.18
N HIS A 253 7.35 0.08 -1.08
CA HIS A 253 7.24 -0.23 -2.51
C HIS A 253 7.35 -1.74 -2.77
N ASN A 254 8.32 -2.40 -2.14
CA ASN A 254 8.51 -3.84 -2.33
C ASN A 254 7.36 -4.64 -1.72
N VAL A 255 6.89 -4.29 -0.52
CA VAL A 255 5.75 -4.98 0.12
C VAL A 255 4.47 -4.75 -0.66
N SER A 256 4.18 -3.52 -1.08
CA SER A 256 3.00 -3.18 -1.88
C SER A 256 3.01 -3.92 -3.22
N SER A 257 4.14 -3.90 -3.94
CA SER A 257 4.27 -4.56 -5.24
C SER A 257 4.15 -6.09 -5.14
N LEU A 258 4.78 -6.71 -4.12
CA LEU A 258 4.62 -8.14 -3.84
C LEU A 258 3.18 -8.52 -3.48
N THR A 259 2.46 -7.65 -2.77
CA THR A 259 1.07 -7.91 -2.34
C THR A 259 0.08 -7.71 -3.50
N ALA A 260 0.36 -6.76 -4.40
CA ALA A 260 -0.38 -6.57 -5.65
C ALA A 260 -0.16 -7.72 -6.64
N GLN A 261 1.04 -8.31 -6.62
CA GLN A 261 1.42 -9.45 -7.47
C GLN A 261 1.38 -10.78 -6.72
N ALA A 262 0.64 -10.83 -5.62
CA ALA A 262 0.49 -12.06 -4.85
C ALA A 262 -0.02 -13.17 -5.78
N ARG A 263 0.53 -14.39 -5.66
CA ARG A 263 0.23 -15.54 -6.54
C ARG A 263 -1.26 -15.92 -6.60
N ARG A 264 -2.09 -15.37 -5.69
CA ARG A 264 -3.56 -15.46 -5.72
C ARG A 264 -4.19 -14.79 -6.95
N PHE A 265 -3.51 -13.81 -7.54
CA PHE A 265 -3.99 -13.07 -8.69
C PHE A 265 -3.43 -13.67 -9.99
N PRO A 266 -4.27 -14.13 -10.93
CA PRO A 266 -3.83 -14.70 -12.20
C PRO A 266 -3.34 -13.60 -13.16
N LEU A 267 -2.16 -13.05 -12.87
CA LEU A 267 -1.47 -12.04 -13.68
C LEU A 267 -0.79 -12.70 -14.88
N LYS A 268 -0.84 -12.04 -16.03
CA LYS A 268 -0.25 -12.55 -17.28
C LYS A 268 1.11 -11.91 -17.56
N LYS A 269 1.35 -10.69 -17.08
CA LYS A 269 2.56 -9.92 -17.36
C LYS A 269 3.60 -10.10 -16.24
N PRO A 270 4.89 -10.23 -16.58
CA PRO A 270 5.94 -10.46 -15.59
C PRO A 270 6.14 -9.23 -14.69
N ALA A 271 6.34 -9.50 -13.41
CA ALA A 271 6.65 -8.51 -12.38
C ALA A 271 7.98 -7.79 -12.64
N ARG A 272 8.02 -6.47 -12.39
CA ARG A 272 9.22 -5.64 -12.59
C ARG A 272 9.32 -4.58 -11.50
N PHE A 273 10.27 -4.75 -10.60
CA PHE A 273 10.37 -3.93 -9.38
C PHE A 273 11.38 -2.79 -9.50
N HIS A 274 12.45 -2.98 -10.26
CA HIS A 274 13.59 -2.05 -10.27
C HIS A 274 13.28 -0.72 -10.96
N TRP A 275 12.55 -0.75 -12.08
CA TRP A 275 12.16 0.47 -12.79
C TRP A 275 11.17 1.31 -11.99
N ASP A 276 10.20 0.66 -11.34
CA ASP A 276 9.21 1.36 -10.52
C ASP A 276 9.84 2.00 -9.29
N PHE A 277 10.85 1.36 -8.71
CA PHE A 277 11.62 1.95 -7.61
C PHE A 277 12.46 3.16 -8.06
N PHE A 278 13.03 3.13 -9.27
CA PHE A 278 13.71 4.30 -9.85
C PHE A 278 12.72 5.44 -10.12
N LEU A 279 11.55 5.13 -10.67
CA LEU A 279 10.48 6.09 -10.94
C LEU A 279 9.95 6.73 -9.64
N LEU A 280 9.90 5.96 -8.55
CA LEU A 280 9.58 6.46 -7.21
C LEU A 280 10.58 7.53 -6.74
N GLY A 281 11.87 7.33 -7.02
CA GLY A 281 12.91 8.34 -6.77
C GLY A 281 12.64 9.64 -7.54
N CYS A 282 12.25 9.54 -8.82
CA CYS A 282 11.91 10.71 -9.63
C CYS A 282 10.67 11.45 -9.10
N THR A 283 9.62 10.74 -8.70
CA THR A 283 8.43 11.40 -8.11
C THR A 283 8.72 12.02 -6.75
N THR A 284 9.60 11.39 -5.96
CA THR A 284 10.06 11.92 -4.66
C THR A 284 10.85 13.22 -4.85
N PHE A 285 11.73 13.26 -5.86
CA PHE A 285 12.47 14.47 -6.22
C PHE A 285 11.54 15.62 -6.63
N LEU A 286 10.59 15.36 -7.53
CA LEU A 286 9.59 16.36 -7.95
C LEU A 286 8.73 16.83 -6.78
N ALA A 287 8.33 15.92 -5.89
CA ALA A 287 7.55 16.25 -4.70
C ALA A 287 8.34 17.14 -3.73
N GLY A 288 9.64 16.85 -3.56
CA GLY A 288 10.57 17.68 -2.77
C GLY A 288 10.70 19.10 -3.29
N ILE A 289 10.92 19.27 -4.59
CA ILE A 289 11.09 20.58 -5.24
C ILE A 289 9.81 21.41 -5.18
N THR A 290 8.66 20.76 -5.34
CA THR A 290 7.34 21.41 -5.29
C THR A 290 6.79 21.59 -3.87
N GLY A 291 7.51 21.08 -2.87
CA GLY A 291 7.10 21.18 -1.47
C GLY A 291 5.78 20.48 -1.16
N ILE A 292 5.49 19.37 -1.83
CA ILE A 292 4.30 18.55 -1.59
C ILE A 292 4.67 17.25 -0.85
N PRO A 293 3.70 16.60 -0.18
CA PRO A 293 3.96 15.34 0.51
C PRO A 293 4.55 14.29 -0.42
N LEU A 294 5.48 13.49 0.07
CA LEU A 294 6.16 12.48 -0.74
C LEU A 294 5.23 11.29 -1.00
N PRO A 295 4.90 10.97 -2.26
CA PRO A 295 4.01 9.86 -2.58
C PRO A 295 4.78 8.51 -2.49
N ASN A 296 4.19 7.50 -1.85
CA ASN A 296 4.77 6.16 -1.70
C ASN A 296 3.77 5.02 -2.00
N GLY A 297 4.28 3.79 -2.12
CA GLY A 297 3.47 2.61 -2.45
C GLY A 297 2.44 2.28 -1.36
N LEU A 298 1.16 2.22 -1.72
CA LEU A 298 0.06 2.00 -0.78
C LEU A 298 -0.15 0.50 -0.56
N VAL A 299 0.33 -0.01 0.58
CA VAL A 299 0.28 -1.45 0.91
C VAL A 299 -1.14 -2.04 0.92
N PRO A 300 -2.15 -1.45 1.57
CA PRO A 300 -3.50 -2.02 1.58
C PRO A 300 -4.28 -1.75 0.29
N GLN A 301 -3.95 -0.70 -0.46
CA GLN A 301 -4.73 -0.29 -1.62
C GLN A 301 -4.34 -1.02 -2.91
N ALA A 302 -3.05 -1.31 -3.09
CA ALA A 302 -2.57 -2.05 -4.25
C ALA A 302 -3.20 -3.46 -4.43
N PRO A 303 -3.41 -4.28 -3.38
CA PRO A 303 -4.14 -5.53 -3.53
C PRO A 303 -5.63 -5.34 -3.80
N VAL A 304 -6.26 -4.30 -3.23
CA VAL A 304 -7.69 -4.02 -3.47
C VAL A 304 -7.92 -3.59 -4.91
N HIS A 305 -6.98 -2.85 -5.50
CA HIS A 305 -6.99 -2.51 -6.92
C HIS A 305 -6.87 -3.74 -7.82
N THR A 306 -5.98 -4.66 -7.46
CA THR A 306 -5.82 -5.90 -8.24
C THR A 306 -7.07 -6.78 -8.11
N ASP A 307 -7.64 -6.84 -6.91
CA ASP A 307 -8.87 -7.56 -6.62
C ASP A 307 -10.08 -7.02 -7.39
N SER A 308 -10.25 -5.69 -7.46
CA SER A 308 -11.36 -5.08 -8.22
C SER A 308 -11.28 -5.34 -9.72
N LEU A 309 -10.07 -5.62 -10.23
CA LEU A 309 -9.82 -5.99 -11.63
C LEU A 309 -9.86 -7.51 -11.88
N THR A 310 -10.03 -8.31 -10.82
CA THR A 310 -10.07 -9.77 -10.89
C THR A 310 -11.47 -10.26 -11.26
N ILE A 311 -11.53 -11.18 -12.23
CA ILE A 311 -12.77 -11.83 -12.66
C ILE A 311 -12.93 -13.13 -11.88
N TYR A 312 -13.93 -13.16 -11.02
CA TYR A 312 -14.27 -14.34 -10.23
C TYR A 312 -15.35 -15.19 -10.93
N LYS A 313 -15.11 -16.49 -11.13
CA LYS A 313 -16.11 -17.47 -11.57
C LYS A 313 -16.43 -18.45 -10.46
N THR A 314 -17.71 -18.58 -10.13
CA THR A 314 -18.20 -19.54 -9.14
C THR A 314 -18.52 -20.87 -9.84
N SER A 315 -17.77 -21.93 -9.56
CA SER A 315 -18.04 -23.30 -9.99
C SER A 315 -18.57 -24.14 -8.83
N LEU A 316 -19.44 -25.11 -9.11
CA LEU A 316 -20.01 -26.01 -8.10
C LEU A 316 -19.16 -27.27 -8.02
N ARG A 317 -18.68 -27.63 -6.82
CA ARG A 317 -17.99 -28.90 -6.56
C ARG A 317 -18.86 -29.78 -5.66
N THR A 318 -19.30 -30.91 -6.19
CA THR A 318 -20.05 -31.94 -5.47
C THR A 318 -19.06 -32.93 -4.87
N ILE A 319 -19.14 -33.17 -3.56
CA ILE A 319 -18.33 -34.18 -2.86
C ILE A 319 -19.29 -35.30 -2.44
N SER A 320 -19.07 -36.51 -2.95
CA SER A 320 -19.84 -37.70 -2.57
C SER A 320 -19.26 -38.31 -1.29
N THR A 321 -20.09 -38.41 -0.25
CA THR A 321 -19.75 -39.11 1.01
C THR A 321 -19.70 -40.62 0.76
N SER A 322 -18.69 -41.30 1.32
CA SER A 322 -18.47 -42.75 1.14
C SER A 322 -19.35 -43.64 2.03
N GLU A 323 -20.29 -43.06 2.79
CA GLU A 323 -21.19 -43.81 3.66
C GLU A 323 -22.64 -43.51 3.31
N GLY A 324 -23.26 -44.40 2.54
CA GLY A 324 -24.66 -44.85 2.67
C GLY A 324 -25.83 -43.88 2.53
N GLU A 325 -25.65 -42.57 2.63
CA GLU A 325 -26.73 -41.58 2.51
C GLU A 325 -26.41 -40.62 1.37
N GLY A 326 -27.33 -40.50 0.41
CA GLY A 326 -27.23 -39.69 -0.81
C GLY A 326 -27.17 -38.17 -0.60
N ALA A 327 -26.51 -37.70 0.47
CA ALA A 327 -26.28 -36.30 0.76
C ALA A 327 -25.12 -35.77 -0.08
N GLU A 328 -25.41 -35.26 -1.27
CA GLU A 328 -24.48 -34.47 -2.07
C GLU A 328 -24.15 -33.14 -1.36
N ILE A 329 -22.94 -33.00 -0.81
CA ILE A 329 -22.50 -31.70 -0.27
C ILE A 329 -22.06 -30.82 -1.44
N ARG A 330 -22.94 -29.87 -1.80
CA ARG A 330 -22.71 -28.86 -2.86
C ARG A 330 -21.94 -27.66 -2.29
N ARG A 331 -20.67 -27.48 -2.70
CA ARG A 331 -19.87 -26.30 -2.31
C ARG A 331 -19.60 -25.39 -3.51
N PRO A 332 -19.94 -24.08 -3.44
CA PRO A 332 -19.51 -23.11 -4.43
C PRO A 332 -18.01 -22.79 -4.26
N ILE A 333 -17.25 -22.83 -5.35
CA ILE A 333 -15.83 -22.46 -5.42
C ILE A 333 -15.72 -21.24 -6.32
N VAL A 334 -15.33 -20.11 -5.73
CA VAL A 334 -15.08 -18.87 -6.48
C VAL A 334 -13.61 -18.87 -6.92
N THR A 335 -13.36 -19.00 -8.21
CA THR A 335 -12.01 -19.00 -8.80
C THR A 335 -11.72 -17.67 -9.48
N ALA A 336 -10.59 -17.06 -9.15
CA ALA A 336 -10.06 -15.94 -9.92
C ALA A 336 -9.60 -16.47 -11.29
N THR A 337 -10.30 -16.08 -12.35
CA THR A 337 -10.06 -16.59 -13.72
C THR A 337 -9.05 -15.77 -14.49
N ALA A 338 -9.09 -14.46 -14.33
CA ALA A 338 -8.20 -13.53 -15.02
C ALA A 338 -8.20 -12.19 -14.29
N VAL A 339 -7.07 -11.48 -14.33
CA VAL A 339 -6.99 -10.06 -13.96
C VAL A 339 -6.91 -9.22 -15.21
N VAL A 340 -7.69 -8.14 -15.25
CA VAL A 340 -7.59 -7.14 -16.32
C VAL A 340 -6.44 -6.19 -15.98
N GLU A 341 -5.26 -6.46 -16.53
CA GLU A 341 -4.07 -5.61 -16.36
C GLU A 341 -4.18 -4.37 -17.26
N GLN A 342 -4.41 -3.20 -16.66
CA GLN A 342 -4.63 -1.94 -17.38
C GLN A 342 -3.94 -0.75 -16.70
N ARG A 343 -3.79 0.35 -17.46
CA ARG A 343 -3.23 1.64 -17.01
C ARG A 343 -4.26 2.75 -16.84
N ILE A 344 -5.40 2.62 -17.52
CA ILE A 344 -6.37 3.69 -17.68
C ILE A 344 -7.03 4.08 -16.35
N SER A 345 -7.38 3.12 -15.49
CA SER A 345 -8.00 3.43 -14.19
C SER A 345 -7.09 4.30 -13.30
N HIS A 346 -5.79 4.02 -13.29
CA HIS A 346 -4.83 4.78 -12.49
C HIS A 346 -4.61 6.18 -13.08
N PHE A 347 -4.57 6.29 -14.41
CA PHE A 347 -4.50 7.58 -15.10
C PHE A 347 -5.78 8.42 -14.91
N LEU A 348 -6.96 7.83 -15.09
CA LEU A 348 -8.26 8.47 -14.88
C LEU A 348 -8.46 8.87 -13.42
N MET A 349 -7.99 8.06 -12.47
CA MET A 349 -7.95 8.42 -11.05
C MET A 349 -7.13 9.70 -10.84
N GLY A 350 -5.94 9.79 -11.42
CA GLY A 350 -5.11 11.00 -11.39
C GLY A 350 -5.83 12.22 -11.97
N LEU A 351 -6.49 12.07 -13.13
CA LEU A 351 -7.29 13.14 -13.74
C LEU A 351 -8.48 13.57 -12.88
N LEU A 352 -9.17 12.63 -12.24
CA LEU A 352 -10.27 12.92 -11.32
C LEU A 352 -9.77 13.71 -10.10
N ILE A 353 -8.62 13.34 -9.54
CA ILE A 353 -7.99 14.09 -8.44
C ILE A 353 -7.63 15.51 -8.88
N ILE A 354 -7.09 15.71 -10.08
CA ILE A 354 -6.88 17.07 -10.63
C ILE A 354 -8.21 17.82 -10.78
N GLY A 355 -9.24 17.12 -11.25
CA GLY A 355 -10.61 17.64 -11.31
C GLY A 355 -11.08 18.13 -9.95
N THR A 356 -10.81 17.41 -8.86
CA THR A 356 -11.20 17.84 -7.51
C THR A 356 -10.56 19.13 -7.04
N MET A 357 -9.40 19.50 -7.60
CA MET A 357 -8.74 20.78 -7.29
C MET A 357 -9.47 21.98 -7.92
N THR A 358 -10.43 21.74 -8.83
CA THR A 358 -11.27 22.82 -9.37
C THR A 358 -12.25 23.35 -8.31
N ARG A 359 -12.52 24.65 -8.33
CA ARG A 359 -13.40 25.33 -7.36
C ARG A 359 -14.75 24.64 -7.10
N PRO A 360 -15.54 24.22 -8.11
CA PRO A 360 -16.84 23.61 -7.84
C PRO A 360 -16.73 22.30 -7.06
N LEU A 361 -15.73 21.46 -7.35
CA LEU A 361 -15.51 20.20 -6.63
C LEU A 361 -14.87 20.41 -5.25
N LEU A 362 -14.03 21.43 -5.07
CA LEU A 362 -13.55 21.85 -3.75
C LEU A 362 -14.70 22.29 -2.84
N ILE A 363 -15.70 23.02 -3.37
CA ILE A 363 -16.89 23.39 -2.59
C ILE A 363 -17.64 22.14 -2.14
N VAL A 364 -17.80 21.14 -3.02
CA VAL A 364 -18.39 19.84 -2.65
C VAL A 364 -17.55 19.16 -1.58
N LEU A 365 -16.23 19.19 -1.67
CA LEU A 365 -15.34 18.61 -0.66
C LEU A 365 -15.48 19.32 0.71
N HIS A 366 -15.66 20.64 0.72
CA HIS A 366 -15.89 21.40 1.96
C HIS A 366 -17.18 20.99 2.67
N THR A 367 -18.18 20.45 1.95
CA THR A 367 -19.39 19.93 2.59
C THR A 367 -19.13 18.70 3.45
N MET A 368 -18.00 18.01 3.28
CA MET A 368 -17.70 16.80 4.03
C MET A 368 -17.29 17.13 5.48
N PRO A 369 -17.93 16.51 6.50
CA PRO A 369 -17.47 16.63 7.87
C PRO A 369 -16.11 15.96 8.06
N ALA A 370 -15.22 16.58 8.83
CA ALA A 370 -13.92 16.00 9.18
C ALA A 370 -14.06 14.63 9.88
N ALA A 371 -15.16 14.40 10.59
CA ALA A 371 -15.45 13.14 11.29
C ALA A 371 -15.60 11.92 10.34
N VAL A 372 -16.06 12.13 9.09
CA VAL A 372 -16.17 11.03 8.11
C VAL A 372 -14.80 10.41 7.81
N PHE A 373 -13.75 11.23 7.79
CA PHE A 373 -12.38 10.79 7.56
C PHE A 373 -11.83 9.95 8.73
N ALA A 374 -12.26 10.21 9.97
CA ALA A 374 -11.98 9.33 11.10
C ALA A 374 -12.67 7.95 10.93
N GLY A 375 -13.89 7.91 10.42
CA GLY A 375 -14.57 6.65 10.06
C GLY A 375 -13.82 5.87 8.96
N VAL A 376 -13.32 6.57 7.94
CA VAL A 376 -12.45 5.97 6.91
C VAL A 376 -11.18 5.39 7.53
N PHE A 377 -10.55 6.10 8.46
CA PHE A 377 -9.40 5.58 9.21
C PHE A 377 -9.70 4.26 9.92
N PHE A 378 -10.81 4.17 10.64
CA PHE A 378 -11.20 2.94 11.32
C PHE A 378 -11.47 1.79 10.35
N THR A 379 -12.18 2.05 9.25
CA THR A 379 -12.51 0.98 8.28
C THR A 379 -11.25 0.43 7.59
N VAL A 380 -10.33 1.30 7.15
CA VAL A 380 -9.06 0.87 6.53
C VAL A 380 -8.14 0.19 7.55
N GLY A 381 -8.07 0.73 8.77
CA GLY A 381 -7.30 0.14 9.87
C GLY A 381 -7.81 -1.24 10.26
N TRP A 382 -9.13 -1.41 10.40
CA TRP A 382 -9.74 -2.69 10.79
C TRP A 382 -9.55 -3.78 9.73
N GLY A 383 -9.74 -3.46 8.44
CA GLY A 383 -9.49 -4.44 7.37
C GLY A 383 -8.03 -4.94 7.34
N SER A 384 -7.08 -4.09 7.75
CA SER A 384 -5.68 -4.47 7.88
C SER A 384 -5.41 -5.39 9.09
N ILE A 385 -6.19 -5.24 10.16
CA ILE A 385 -6.13 -6.10 11.35
C ILE A 385 -6.76 -7.48 11.06
N GLU A 386 -7.93 -7.50 10.42
CA GLU A 386 -8.66 -8.74 10.11
C GLU A 386 -7.89 -9.68 9.17
N SER A 387 -7.23 -9.11 8.16
CA SER A 387 -6.41 -9.86 7.21
C SER A 387 -5.02 -10.21 7.72
N ASN A 388 -4.64 -9.77 8.92
CA ASN A 388 -3.31 -9.98 9.48
C ASN A 388 -3.10 -11.44 9.93
N GLY A 389 -2.04 -12.07 9.43
CA GLY A 389 -1.66 -13.43 9.83
C GLY A 389 -1.34 -13.61 11.32
N ILE A 390 -0.96 -12.55 12.04
CA ILE A 390 -0.79 -12.60 13.52
C ILE A 390 -2.14 -12.84 14.19
N LEU A 391 -3.17 -12.08 13.80
CA LEU A 391 -4.50 -12.19 14.37
C LEU A 391 -5.13 -13.54 14.04
N GLN A 392 -5.01 -14.00 12.79
CA GLN A 392 -5.53 -15.32 12.37
C GLN A 392 -4.91 -16.46 13.20
N LYS A 393 -3.61 -16.40 13.48
CA LYS A 393 -2.92 -17.39 14.33
C LYS A 393 -3.33 -17.27 15.81
N LEU A 394 -3.61 -16.07 16.29
CA LEU A 394 -4.12 -15.85 17.65
C LEU A 394 -5.55 -16.41 17.79
N ILE A 395 -6.41 -16.16 16.80
CA ILE A 395 -7.76 -16.75 16.71
C ILE A 395 -7.66 -18.27 16.65
N PHE A 396 -6.71 -18.84 15.91
CA PHE A 396 -6.47 -20.29 15.89
C PHE A 396 -6.10 -20.85 17.27
N LEU A 397 -5.24 -20.17 18.04
CA LEU A 397 -4.90 -20.59 19.41
C LEU A 397 -6.09 -20.49 20.37
N ALA A 398 -6.94 -19.49 20.19
CA ALA A 398 -8.15 -19.30 20.98
C ALA A 398 -9.30 -20.25 20.56
N ARG A 399 -9.27 -20.80 19.34
CA ARG A 399 -10.30 -21.69 18.83
C ARG A 399 -10.25 -23.06 19.53
N GLU A 400 -11.41 -23.51 19.98
CA GLU A 400 -11.57 -24.82 20.61
C GLU A 400 -11.29 -25.94 19.61
N ASN A 401 -10.60 -26.99 20.06
CA ASN A 401 -10.13 -28.09 19.21
C ASN A 401 -11.23 -28.77 18.38
N ARG A 402 -12.49 -28.75 18.87
CA ARG A 402 -13.64 -29.37 18.20
C ARG A 402 -14.04 -28.67 16.90
N PHE A 403 -13.79 -27.36 16.78
CA PHE A 403 -14.20 -26.55 15.62
C PHE A 403 -13.06 -26.28 14.63
N ILE A 404 -11.91 -26.91 14.83
CA ILE A 404 -10.77 -26.82 13.91
C ILE A 404 -10.93 -27.93 12.89
N GLN A 405 -10.87 -27.56 11.60
CA GLN A 405 -10.93 -28.54 10.53
C GLN A 405 -9.65 -29.39 10.53
N ARG A 406 -9.78 -30.68 10.24
CA ARG A 406 -8.68 -31.67 10.37
C ARG A 406 -7.55 -31.47 9.35
N ASP A 407 -7.78 -30.63 8.35
CA ASP A 407 -6.88 -30.24 7.26
C ASP A 407 -6.11 -28.95 7.54
N GLU A 408 -6.34 -28.29 8.68
CA GLU A 408 -5.67 -27.03 9.04
C GLU A 408 -4.16 -27.28 9.25
N PRO A 409 -3.28 -26.64 8.45
CA PRO A 409 -1.83 -26.91 8.48
C PRO A 409 -1.19 -26.53 9.82
N LEU A 410 -1.77 -25.60 10.58
CA LEU A 410 -1.28 -25.21 11.91
C LEU A 410 -1.41 -26.32 12.97
N LEU A 411 -2.19 -27.38 12.72
CA LEU A 411 -2.27 -28.56 13.58
C LEU A 411 -1.00 -29.43 13.51
N THR A 412 -0.19 -29.30 12.45
CA THR A 412 1.08 -30.04 12.32
C THR A 412 2.15 -29.57 13.31
N VAL A 413 1.98 -28.37 13.90
CA VAL A 413 2.94 -27.75 14.81
C VAL A 413 2.36 -27.69 16.22
N ARG A 414 3.19 -27.96 17.25
CA ARG A 414 2.75 -27.81 18.66
C ARG A 414 2.25 -26.39 18.93
N ARG A 415 1.06 -26.27 19.52
CA ARG A 415 0.44 -24.99 19.93
C ARG A 415 1.38 -24.08 20.74
N ARG A 416 2.23 -24.63 21.62
CA ARG A 416 3.22 -23.85 22.39
C ARG A 416 4.25 -23.15 21.51
N LYS A 417 4.66 -23.75 20.39
CA LYS A 417 5.59 -23.15 19.43
C LYS A 417 4.90 -22.05 18.62
N VAL A 418 3.65 -22.26 18.22
CA VAL A 418 2.83 -21.23 17.58
C VAL A 418 2.65 -20.02 18.52
N ALA A 419 2.39 -20.25 19.80
CA ALA A 419 2.28 -19.19 20.81
C ALA A 419 3.59 -18.41 21.00
N LEU A 420 4.73 -19.10 21.07
CA LEU A 420 6.05 -18.44 21.21
C LEU A 420 6.41 -17.60 19.97
N TYR A 421 6.06 -18.08 18.78
CA TYR A 421 6.22 -17.31 17.54
C TYR A 421 5.38 -16.03 17.54
N ILE A 422 4.10 -16.12 17.92
CA ILE A 422 3.21 -14.95 18.02
C ILE A 422 3.74 -13.98 19.09
N ALA A 423 4.18 -14.47 20.25
CA ALA A 423 4.73 -13.63 21.30
C ALA A 423 5.92 -12.79 20.79
N CYS A 424 6.82 -13.41 20.02
CA CYS A 424 7.94 -12.69 19.40
C CYS A 424 7.46 -11.60 18.40
N GLN A 425 6.44 -11.89 17.61
CA GLN A 425 5.85 -10.90 16.68
C GLN A 425 5.18 -9.74 17.43
N VAL A 426 4.43 -10.04 18.50
CA VAL A 426 3.77 -9.03 19.34
C VAL A 426 4.81 -8.14 20.03
N VAL A 427 5.92 -8.69 20.53
CA VAL A 427 7.03 -7.90 21.08
C VAL A 427 7.63 -6.97 20.02
N GLY A 428 7.84 -7.45 18.80
CA GLY A 428 8.31 -6.60 17.69
C GLY A 428 7.35 -5.44 17.37
N VAL A 429 6.03 -5.71 17.34
CA VAL A 429 5.01 -4.69 17.16
C VAL A 429 5.01 -3.70 18.33
N ALA A 430 5.04 -4.18 19.57
CA ALA A 430 5.06 -3.34 20.76
C ALA A 430 6.30 -2.44 20.80
N ALA A 431 7.48 -2.94 20.43
CA ALA A 431 8.70 -2.15 20.31
C ALA A 431 8.57 -1.06 19.24
N THR A 432 7.98 -1.38 18.09
CA THR A 432 7.74 -0.41 17.01
C THR A 432 6.77 0.69 17.46
N VAL A 433 5.69 0.33 18.16
CA VAL A 433 4.71 1.27 18.71
C VAL A 433 5.32 2.13 19.82
N ALA A 434 6.14 1.56 20.69
CA ALA A 434 6.79 2.32 21.77
C ALA A 434 7.74 3.38 21.20
N ILE A 435 8.53 3.04 20.18
CA ILE A 435 9.45 3.99 19.53
C ILE A 435 8.67 5.08 18.78
N SER A 436 7.53 4.76 18.16
CA SER A 436 6.73 5.74 17.41
C SER A 436 6.11 6.85 18.27
N GLN A 437 6.02 6.65 19.59
CA GLN A 437 5.57 7.69 20.54
C GLN A 437 6.68 8.65 20.97
N THR A 438 7.90 8.49 20.45
CA THR A 438 9.07 9.30 20.81
C THR A 438 9.64 10.02 19.59
N ILE A 439 10.56 10.98 19.78
CA ILE A 439 11.31 11.63 18.68
C ILE A 439 12.10 10.60 17.86
N ALA A 440 12.47 9.46 18.47
CA ALA A 440 13.11 8.34 17.79
C ALA A 440 12.18 7.60 16.79
N ALA A 441 10.90 8.00 16.69
CA ALA A 441 9.97 7.52 15.68
C ALA A 441 10.58 7.54 14.28
N ILE A 442 11.44 8.51 13.97
CA ILE A 442 12.09 8.62 12.67
C ILE A 442 12.95 7.41 12.29
N GLY A 443 13.45 6.66 13.28
CA GLY A 443 14.23 5.44 13.10
C GLY A 443 13.40 4.17 12.92
N PHE A 444 12.06 4.24 12.93
CA PHE A 444 11.21 3.06 12.80
C PHE A 444 11.51 2.19 11.55
N PRO A 445 11.89 2.73 10.37
CA PRO A 445 12.16 1.91 9.19
C PRO A 445 13.34 0.97 9.40
N ILE A 446 14.37 1.42 10.14
CA ILE A 446 15.53 0.59 10.50
C ILE A 446 15.10 -0.61 11.33
N LEU A 447 14.21 -0.39 12.31
CA LEU A 447 13.71 -1.46 13.17
C LEU A 447 12.92 -2.50 12.37
N ILE A 448 12.04 -2.08 11.46
CA ILE A 448 11.28 -2.99 10.61
C ILE A 448 12.22 -3.83 9.73
N ILE A 449 13.23 -3.20 9.11
CA ILE A 449 14.19 -3.95 8.31
C ILE A 449 15.03 -4.89 9.17
N ALA A 450 15.42 -4.49 10.39
CA ALA A 450 16.18 -5.33 11.31
C ALA A 450 15.39 -6.58 11.78
N LEU A 451 14.06 -6.54 11.78
CA LEU A 451 13.22 -7.71 12.07
C LEU A 451 13.30 -8.80 10.98
N ILE A 452 13.69 -8.45 9.74
CA ILE A 452 13.83 -9.40 8.62
C ILE A 452 15.00 -10.39 8.85
N PRO A 453 16.27 -9.96 9.03
CA PRO A 453 17.38 -10.86 9.31
C PRO A 453 17.22 -11.58 10.65
N PHE A 454 16.58 -10.93 11.63
CA PHE A 454 16.21 -11.60 12.88
C PHE A 454 15.30 -12.82 12.61
N ARG A 455 14.28 -12.66 11.76
CA ARG A 455 13.41 -13.78 11.35
C ARG A 455 14.17 -14.86 10.58
N VAL A 456 15.05 -14.50 9.66
CA VAL A 456 15.70 -15.45 8.74
C VAL A 456 16.87 -16.20 9.39
N TRP A 457 17.63 -15.55 10.27
CA TRP A 457 18.86 -16.13 10.82
C TRP A 457 18.78 -16.51 12.28
N VAL A 458 18.13 -15.68 13.10
CA VAL A 458 18.07 -15.91 14.55
C VAL A 458 16.99 -16.93 14.86
N MET A 459 15.78 -16.71 14.34
CA MET A 459 14.61 -17.54 14.65
C MET A 459 14.76 -19.04 14.30
N PRO A 460 15.30 -19.44 13.12
CA PRO A 460 15.55 -20.86 12.85
C PRO A 460 16.68 -21.48 13.68
N ARG A 461 17.67 -20.68 14.12
CA ARG A 461 18.77 -21.16 14.97
C ARG A 461 18.36 -21.36 16.43
N SER A 462 17.44 -20.54 16.94
CA SER A 462 16.90 -20.64 18.30
C SER A 462 15.60 -21.45 18.33
N TRP A 463 15.68 -22.76 18.62
CA TRP A 463 14.55 -23.67 18.95
C TRP A 463 13.40 -23.87 17.93
N MET A 464 13.42 -23.23 16.75
CA MET A 464 12.39 -23.30 15.71
C MET A 464 12.83 -24.00 14.39
N SER A 465 13.78 -24.93 14.45
CA SER A 465 14.38 -25.60 13.27
C SER A 465 13.43 -26.36 12.33
N TRP A 466 12.15 -26.54 12.68
CA TRP A 466 11.18 -27.33 11.91
C TRP A 466 10.00 -26.51 11.34
N MET A 467 10.08 -25.17 11.39
CA MET A 467 8.96 -24.28 11.08
C MET A 467 9.22 -23.34 9.89
N ILE A 468 10.25 -23.62 9.09
CA ILE A 468 10.54 -22.95 7.82
C ILE A 468 10.38 -23.94 6.68
#